data_AF-A0AAU2HNU1-F1
#
_entry.id   AF-A0AAU2HNU1-F1
#
_cell.length_a   1.000
_cell.length_b   1.000
_cell.length_c   1.000
_cell.angle_alpha   90.00
_cell.angle_beta   90.00
_cell.angle_gamma   90.00
#
_symmetry.space_group_name_H-M   'P 1'
#
loop_
_entity.id
_entity.type
_entity.pdbx_description
1 polymer ?
#
loop_
_entity_poly.entity_id
_entity_poly.type
_entity_poly.pdbx_seq_one_letter_code
_entity_poly.pdbx_strand_id
1 'polypeptide(L)'
;MTRRVFRYVPFSVEQDATAEPEYEARCVSGDETECGAESGTYSDPGPVEEWQRRHSQETGHRRYRRNFGDYAVMRPLAYGGAS
;
A
#
# COMPACT_ATOMS: atom_id res chain seq x y z
N MET A 1 -44.48 -17.16 -7.27
CA MET A 1 -43.12 -16.84 -6.80
C MET A 1 -42.22 -16.63 -8.01
N THR A 2 -41.59 -15.47 -8.16
CA THR A 2 -40.61 -15.22 -9.23
C THR A 2 -39.25 -15.75 -8.81
N ARG A 3 -38.71 -16.71 -9.55
CA ARG A 3 -37.39 -17.30 -9.30
C ARG A 3 -36.31 -16.34 -9.80
N ARG A 4 -35.48 -15.82 -8.89
CA ARG A 4 -34.28 -15.04 -9.23
C ARG A 4 -33.10 -15.99 -9.44
N VAL A 5 -32.30 -15.73 -10.47
CA VAL A 5 -31.06 -16.47 -10.75
C VAL A 5 -29.90 -15.54 -10.48
N PHE A 6 -29.04 -15.90 -9.52
CA PHE A 6 -27.77 -15.25 -9.29
C PHE A 6 -26.70 -15.99 -10.09
N ARG A 7 -25.94 -15.26 -10.92
CA ARG A 7 -24.79 -15.81 -11.63
C ARG A 7 -23.53 -15.31 -10.96
N TYR A 8 -22.59 -16.22 -10.73
CA TYR A 8 -21.24 -15.85 -10.34
C TYR A 8 -20.57 -15.10 -11.49
N VAL A 9 -19.93 -13.98 -11.20
CA VAL A 9 -19.10 -13.23 -12.15
C VAL A 9 -17.70 -13.17 -11.57
N PRO A 10 -16.69 -13.77 -12.23
CA PRO A 10 -15.32 -13.66 -11.77
C PRO A 10 -14.79 -12.25 -12.03
N PHE A 11 -13.94 -11.76 -11.14
CA PHE A 11 -13.28 -10.46 -11.24
C PHE A 11 -11.75 -10.63 -11.19
N SER A 12 -11.03 -9.78 -11.90
CA SER A 12 -9.61 -9.49 -11.66
C SER A 12 -9.46 -8.34 -10.66
N VAL A 13 -8.38 -8.39 -9.89
CA VAL A 13 -7.87 -7.26 -9.11
C VAL A 13 -6.75 -6.65 -9.93
N GLU A 14 -6.87 -5.38 -10.29
CA GLU A 14 -5.88 -4.65 -11.09
C GLU A 14 -5.50 -3.35 -10.38
N GLN A 15 -4.26 -2.89 -10.55
CA GLN A 15 -3.85 -1.58 -10.04
C GLN A 15 -4.64 -0.47 -10.73
N ASP A 16 -5.08 0.51 -9.95
CA ASP A 16 -5.72 1.72 -10.41
C ASP A 16 -4.67 2.70 -10.96
N ALA A 17 -4.60 2.81 -12.28
CA ALA A 17 -3.70 3.73 -12.95
C ALA A 17 -4.08 5.22 -12.79
N THR A 18 -5.23 5.52 -12.17
CA THR A 18 -5.70 6.90 -11.95
C THR A 18 -5.32 7.45 -10.58
N ALA A 19 -4.79 6.61 -9.69
CA ALA A 19 -4.41 6.99 -8.34
C ALA A 19 -2.89 6.81 -8.14
N GLU A 20 -2.27 7.80 -7.50
CA GLU A 20 -0.86 7.72 -7.11
C GLU A 20 -0.70 6.79 -5.91
N PRO A 21 0.37 5.98 -5.85
CA PRO A 21 0.65 5.17 -4.68
C PRO A 21 1.08 6.03 -3.48
N GLU A 22 0.97 5.44 -2.30
CA GLU A 22 1.34 6.05 -1.03
C GLU A 22 2.53 5.31 -0.39
N TYR A 23 3.45 6.09 0.15
CA TYR A 23 4.66 5.64 0.80
C TYR A 23 4.76 6.25 2.19
N GLU A 24 5.06 5.41 3.17
CA GLU A 24 5.34 5.83 4.54
C GLU A 24 6.37 4.91 5.19
N ALA A 25 7.00 5.36 6.26
CA ALA A 25 7.84 4.56 7.11
C ALA A 25 7.62 4.90 8.59
N ARG A 26 7.76 3.88 9.42
CA ARG A 26 7.78 3.98 10.88
C ARG A 26 9.08 3.43 11.43
N CYS A 27 9.70 4.15 12.35
CA CYS A 27 10.84 3.66 13.10
C CYS A 27 10.39 2.57 14.07
N VAL A 28 10.93 1.37 13.88
CA VAL A 28 10.69 0.19 14.75
C VAL A 28 11.97 -0.20 15.48
N SER A 29 12.93 0.73 15.56
CA SER A 29 14.10 0.60 16.42
C SER A 29 13.72 0.91 17.87
N GLY A 30 14.53 0.44 18.81
CA GLY A 30 14.25 0.48 20.24
C GLY A 30 14.28 -0.92 20.81
N ASP A 31 14.82 -1.07 22.02
CA ASP A 31 15.08 -2.39 22.62
C ASP A 31 13.83 -2.90 23.33
N GLU A 32 13.36 -2.18 24.36
CA GLU A 32 12.14 -2.51 25.11
C GLU A 32 10.87 -1.87 24.54
N THR A 33 10.99 -0.71 23.89
CA THR A 33 9.87 0.02 23.29
C THR A 33 10.32 0.58 21.95
N GLU A 34 9.48 0.37 20.94
CA GLU A 34 9.73 0.95 19.62
C GLU A 34 9.68 2.48 19.70
N CYS A 35 10.65 3.14 19.06
CA CYS A 35 10.70 4.58 18.90
C CYS A 35 9.39 5.13 18.33
N GLY A 36 8.82 4.44 17.33
CA GLY A 36 7.49 4.74 16.82
C GLY A 36 7.38 6.01 15.99
N ALA A 37 8.47 6.77 15.78
CA ALA A 37 8.45 7.96 14.93
C ALA A 37 8.06 7.61 13.48
N GLU A 38 7.29 8.47 12.84
CA GLU A 38 6.69 8.22 11.51
C GLU A 38 7.17 9.28 10.51
N SER A 39 7.35 8.88 9.25
CA SER A 39 7.66 9.81 8.16
C SER A 39 6.48 10.69 7.79
N GLY A 40 5.25 10.20 8.01
CA GLY A 40 4.06 10.66 7.29
C GLY A 40 3.95 9.99 5.91
N THR A 41 2.86 10.29 5.21
CA THR A 41 2.51 9.70 3.92
C THR A 41 2.91 10.60 2.75
N TYR A 42 3.52 10.02 1.72
CA TYR A 42 4.00 10.71 0.52
C TYR A 42 3.64 9.94 -0.75
N SER A 43 3.55 10.63 -1.88
CA SER A 43 3.33 10.02 -3.20
C SER A 43 4.59 9.48 -3.87
N ASP A 44 5.77 9.67 -3.25
CA ASP A 44 7.07 9.23 -3.76
C ASP A 44 7.94 8.64 -2.62
N PRO A 45 8.80 7.64 -2.88
CA PRO A 45 9.68 7.07 -1.86
C PRO A 45 10.80 8.00 -1.39
N GLY A 46 11.20 9.00 -2.19
CA GLY A 46 12.34 9.89 -1.90
C GLY A 46 12.22 10.64 -0.56
N PRO A 47 11.10 11.34 -0.28
CA PRO A 47 10.86 11.98 1.01
C PRO A 47 10.91 11.02 2.20
N VAL A 48 10.37 9.79 2.06
CA VAL A 48 10.39 8.76 3.11
C VAL A 48 11.83 8.30 3.40
N GLU A 49 12.66 8.18 2.37
CA GLU A 49 14.06 7.81 2.51
C GLU A 49 14.92 8.93 3.08
N GLU A 50 14.62 10.18 2.73
CA GLU A 50 15.25 11.34 3.35
C GLU A 50 14.94 11.42 4.84
N TRP A 51 13.67 11.22 5.21
CA TRP A 51 13.27 11.16 6.61
C TRP A 51 14.01 10.05 7.36
N GLN A 52 14.11 8.83 6.80
CA GLN A 52 14.87 7.74 7.42
C GLN A 52 16.35 8.10 7.59
N ARG A 53 16.98 8.72 6.59
CA ARG A 53 18.38 9.17 6.66
C ARG A 53 18.59 10.20 7.76
N ARG A 54 17.69 11.19 7.87
CA ARG A 54 17.76 12.22 8.91
C ARG A 54 17.54 11.61 10.30
N HIS A 55 16.50 10.80 10.47
CA HIS A 55 16.19 10.15 11.73
C HIS A 55 17.33 9.23 12.20
N SER A 56 17.94 8.49 11.28
CA SER A 56 19.11 7.64 11.57
C SER A 56 20.30 8.45 12.08
N GLN A 57 20.55 9.64 11.51
CA GLN A 57 21.64 10.52 11.93
C GLN A 57 21.38 11.13 13.31
N GLU A 58 20.11 11.47 13.61
CA GLU A 58 19.72 12.11 14.87
C GLU A 58 19.66 11.13 16.05
N THR A 59 19.23 9.89 15.80
CA THR A 59 18.92 8.92 16.87
C THR A 59 19.84 7.70 16.88
N GLY A 60 20.59 7.46 15.79
CA GLY A 60 21.33 6.22 15.60
C GLY A 60 20.47 5.01 15.24
N HIS A 61 19.14 5.16 15.13
CA HIS A 61 18.22 4.10 14.76
C HIS A 61 18.42 3.64 13.31
N ARG A 62 18.30 2.33 13.07
CA ARG A 62 18.59 1.71 11.76
C ARG A 62 17.54 0.73 11.28
N ARG A 63 16.49 0.49 12.06
CA ARG A 63 15.39 -0.42 11.73
C ARG A 63 14.09 0.37 11.51
N TYR A 64 13.51 0.18 10.33
CA TYR A 64 12.30 0.86 9.87
C TYR A 64 11.34 -0.15 9.24
N ARG A 65 10.04 0.01 9.50
CA ARG A 65 8.97 -0.64 8.74
C ARG A 65 8.53 0.33 7.66
N ARG A 66 8.58 -0.07 6.40
CA ARG A 66 8.00 0.69 5.28
C ARG A 66 6.60 0.14 4.99
N ASN A 67 5.68 1.03 4.67
CA ASN A 67 4.40 0.67 4.09
C ASN A 67 4.31 1.31 2.70
N PHE A 68 3.80 0.53 1.75
CA PHE A 68 3.54 0.92 0.38
C PHE A 68 2.10 0.52 0.10
N GLY A 69 1.28 1.47 -0.30
CA GLY A 69 -0.10 1.24 -0.68
C GLY A 69 -0.34 1.73 -2.10
N ASP A 70 -0.72 0.84 -3.01
CA ASP A 70 -1.34 1.22 -4.26
C ASP A 70 -2.86 1.02 -4.18
N TYR A 71 -3.56 1.65 -5.12
CA TYR A 71 -5.00 1.54 -5.23
C TYR A 71 -5.34 0.44 -6.23
N ALA A 72 -6.40 -0.32 -5.95
CA ALA A 72 -6.84 -1.40 -6.82
C ALA A 72 -8.30 -1.23 -7.26
N VAL A 73 -8.56 -1.61 -8.51
CA VAL A 73 -9.89 -1.70 -9.11
C VAL A 73 -10.26 -3.15 -9.38
N MET A 74 -11.52 -3.49 -9.13
CA MET A 74 -12.08 -4.80 -9.48
C MET A 74 -12.65 -4.72 -10.89
N ARG A 75 -12.14 -5.52 -11.84
CA ARG A 75 -12.71 -5.58 -13.20
C ARG A 75 -13.39 -6.92 -13.43
N PRO A 76 -14.64 -6.96 -13.94
CA PRO A 76 -15.25 -8.21 -14.35
C PRO A 76 -14.39 -8.86 -15.43
N LEU A 77 -14.03 -10.13 -15.26
CA LEU A 77 -13.47 -10.89 -16.37
C LEU A 77 -14.60 -11.03 -17.40
N ALA A 78 -14.39 -10.53 -18.60
CA ALA A 78 -15.33 -10.75 -19.69
C ALA A 78 -15.49 -12.27 -19.86
N TYR A 79 -16.70 -12.79 -19.62
CA TYR A 79 -17.01 -14.17 -19.95
C TYR A 79 -16.76 -14.33 -21.44
N GLY A 80 -15.74 -15.12 -21.80
CA GLY A 80 -15.31 -15.31 -23.17
C GLY A 80 -16.48 -15.60 -24.09
N GLY A 81 -16.85 -14.61 -24.90
CA GLY A 81 -17.51 -14.85 -26.16
C GLY A 81 -16.47 -15.48 -27.07
N ALA A 82 -16.41 -16.81 -27.09
CA ALA A 82 -15.84 -17.52 -28.22
C ALA A 82 -16.57 -17.02 -29.47
N SER A 83 -15.83 -16.39 -30.38
CA SER A 83 -16.22 -16.19 -31.76
C SER A 83 -15.28 -16.99 -32.64
#